data_AF-A0A4Q2XZ30-F1
#
_entry.id   AF-A0A4Q2XZ30-F1
#
_cell.length_a   1.000
_cell.length_b   1.000
_cell.length_c   1.000
_cell.angle_alpha   90.00
_cell.angle_beta   90.00
_cell.angle_gamma   90.00
#
_symmetry.space_group_name_H-M   'P 1'
#
loop_
_entity.id
_entity.type
_entity.pdbx_description
1 polymer ?
#
loop_
_entity_poly.entity_id
_entity_poly.type
_entity_poly.pdbx_seq_one_letter_code
_entity_poly.pdbx_strand_id
1 'polypeptide(L)'
;MPRRILIIGLLYCLCGVLAIWSSIEGLSNATIHLNLSVFMLPVGIGLLRGLRSSLKWARVWVGLGYLFAALGFVLLFVYPDRASAHFFDSPVTGDQAVPYVIVMLVFFVLVLATVDTLLRSSESRAYCQAGDDGTREDRGNEPVAPDALRNAAAFYALRDAENRKADAARTSESGNH
;
A
#
# COMPACT_ATOMS: atom_id res chain seq x y z
N MET A 1 0.78 -15.83 2.90
CA MET A 1 0.77 -14.35 2.91
C MET A 1 0.38 -13.84 1.55
N PRO A 2 -0.47 -12.80 1.42
CA PRO A 2 -0.82 -12.22 0.13
C PRO A 2 0.46 -11.67 -0.50
N ARG A 3 0.97 -12.35 -1.54
CA ARG A 3 2.26 -12.01 -2.20
C ARG A 3 2.34 -10.52 -2.58
N ARG A 4 1.19 -9.93 -2.89
CA ARG A 4 0.99 -8.52 -3.25
C ARG A 4 1.41 -7.55 -2.13
N ILE A 5 1.05 -7.80 -0.87
CA ILE A 5 1.36 -6.90 0.25
C ILE A 5 2.85 -6.96 0.58
N LEU A 6 3.45 -8.15 0.47
CA LEU A 6 4.88 -8.33 0.67
C LEU A 6 5.68 -7.50 -0.33
N ILE A 7 5.29 -7.54 -1.61
CA ILE A 7 5.94 -6.73 -2.67
C ILE A 7 5.82 -5.24 -2.37
N ILE A 8 4.63 -4.74 -2.00
CA ILE A 8 4.42 -3.32 -1.68
C ILE A 8 5.22 -2.91 -0.44
N GLY A 9 5.18 -3.71 0.62
CA GLY A 9 5.95 -3.45 1.83
C GLY A 9 7.46 -3.40 1.55
N LEU A 10 7.97 -4.32 0.73
CA LEU A 10 9.36 -4.35 0.30
C LEU A 10 9.73 -3.10 -0.53
N LEU A 11 8.86 -2.68 -1.46
CA LEU A 11 9.07 -1.45 -2.25
C LEU A 11 9.15 -0.22 -1.35
N TYR A 12 8.26 -0.09 -0.36
CA TYR A 12 8.31 1.01 0.62
C TYR A 12 9.61 0.99 1.44
N CYS A 13 10.05 -0.19 1.88
CA CYS A 13 11.33 -0.35 2.57
C CYS A 13 12.50 0.06 1.68
N LEU A 14 12.51 -0.38 0.41
CA LEU A 14 13.56 -0.05 -0.55
C LEU A 14 13.64 1.46 -0.80
N CYS A 15 12.49 2.11 -1.03
CA CYS A 15 12.43 3.57 -1.17
C CYS A 15 12.97 4.29 0.08
N GLY A 16 12.62 3.80 1.28
CA GLY A 16 13.14 4.33 2.53
C GLY A 16 14.66 4.20 2.67
N VAL A 17 15.23 3.04 2.32
CA VAL A 17 16.68 2.79 2.37
C VAL A 17 17.42 3.68 1.38
N LEU A 18 16.92 3.81 0.14
CA LEU A 18 17.50 4.70 -0.87
C LEU A 18 17.45 6.17 -0.43
N ALA A 19 16.38 6.59 0.25
CA ALA A 19 16.25 7.93 0.79
C ALA A 19 17.28 8.20 1.91
N ILE A 20 17.50 7.23 2.79
CA ILE A 20 18.54 7.30 3.83
C ILE A 20 19.93 7.41 3.17
N TRP A 21 20.21 6.57 2.17
CA TRP A 21 21.49 6.59 1.45
C TRP A 21 21.75 7.96 0.81
N SER A 22 20.77 8.50 0.07
CA SER A 22 20.85 9.84 -0.53
C SER A 22 21.05 10.94 0.52
N SER A 23 20.47 10.80 1.72
CA SER A 23 20.66 11.76 2.81
C SER A 23 22.07 11.69 3.40
N ILE A 24 22.66 10.49 3.51
CA ILE A 24 24.05 10.29 3.96
C ILE A 24 25.03 10.89 2.94
N GLU A 25 24.80 10.66 1.65
CA GLU A 25 25.60 11.25 0.58
C GLU A 25 25.50 12.79 0.57
N GLY A 26 24.30 13.35 0.75
CA GLY A 26 24.11 14.79 0.90
C GLY A 26 24.88 15.37 2.08
N LEU A 27 24.92 14.66 3.22
CA LEU A 27 25.67 15.08 4.41
C LEU A 27 27.18 15.12 4.14
N SER A 28 27.71 14.15 3.38
CA SER A 28 29.13 14.14 2.99
C SER A 28 29.52 15.35 2.12
N ASN A 29 28.55 15.90 1.37
CA ASN A 29 28.71 17.08 0.54
C ASN A 29 28.32 18.40 1.24
N ALA A 30 28.14 18.38 2.58
CA ALA A 30 27.71 19.52 3.40
C ALA A 30 26.35 20.14 3.00
N THR A 31 25.48 19.34 2.37
CA THR A 31 24.12 19.74 1.98
C THR A 31 23.07 18.95 2.76
N ILE A 32 22.23 19.63 3.54
CA ILE A 32 21.16 18.98 4.30
C ILE A 32 19.91 18.90 3.41
N HIS A 33 19.70 17.74 2.78
CA HIS A 33 18.48 17.43 2.05
C HIS A 33 17.58 16.53 2.91
N LEU A 34 16.48 17.08 3.43
CA LEU A 34 15.47 16.28 4.14
C LEU A 34 14.61 15.52 3.13
N ASN A 35 14.86 14.23 2.95
CA ASN A 35 14.06 13.37 2.10
C ASN A 35 12.89 12.77 2.89
N LEU A 36 11.67 13.25 2.64
CA LEU A 36 10.46 12.78 3.32
C LEU A 36 10.22 11.26 3.12
N SER A 37 10.81 10.66 2.08
CA SER A 37 10.70 9.23 1.79
C SER A 37 11.32 8.35 2.88
N VAL A 38 12.16 8.88 3.78
CA VAL A 38 12.66 8.13 4.95
C VAL A 38 11.49 7.63 5.82
N PHE A 39 10.41 8.40 5.91
CA PHE A 39 9.20 8.00 6.64
C PHE A 39 8.41 6.87 5.97
N MET A 40 8.74 6.47 4.74
CA MET A 40 8.16 5.27 4.11
C MET A 40 8.69 3.97 4.73
N LEU A 41 9.87 3.99 5.34
CA LEU A 41 10.50 2.81 5.95
C LEU A 41 9.66 2.21 7.10
N PRO A 42 9.24 2.97 8.14
CA PRO A 42 8.36 2.43 9.18
C PRO A 42 6.98 2.00 8.64
N VAL A 43 6.51 2.62 7.56
CA VAL A 43 5.26 2.21 6.89
C VAL A 43 5.44 0.86 6.21
N GLY A 44 6.55 0.64 5.48
CA GLY A 44 6.90 -0.62 4.83
C GLY A 44 7.05 -1.76 5.85
N ILE A 45 7.81 -1.54 6.93
CA ILE A 45 7.97 -2.53 8.01
C ILE A 45 6.62 -2.87 8.63
N GLY A 46 5.79 -1.87 8.92
CA GLY A 46 4.49 -2.13 9.52
C GLY A 46 3.51 -2.84 8.57
N LEU A 47 3.59 -2.60 7.25
CA LEU A 47 2.86 -3.38 6.25
C LEU A 47 3.29 -4.84 6.24
N LEU A 48 4.60 -5.11 6.32
CA LEU A 48 5.14 -6.48 6.40
C LEU A 48 4.73 -7.20 7.69
N ARG A 49 4.48 -6.45 8.77
CA ARG A 49 3.93 -6.97 10.04
C ARG A 49 2.41 -7.06 10.07
N GLY A 50 1.72 -6.66 8.99
CA GLY A 50 0.26 -6.67 8.93
C GLY A 50 -0.41 -5.60 9.79
N LEU A 51 0.27 -4.50 10.14
CA LEU A 51 -0.32 -3.45 10.98
C LEU A 51 -1.37 -2.63 10.20
N ARG A 52 -2.58 -2.51 10.77
CA ARG A 52 -3.67 -1.72 10.19
C ARG A 52 -3.36 -0.22 10.12
N SER A 53 -2.58 0.30 11.07
CA SER A 53 -2.12 1.70 11.08
C SER A 53 -1.24 2.00 9.87
N SER A 54 -0.30 1.12 9.55
CA SER A 54 0.59 1.26 8.38
C SER A 54 -0.17 1.22 7.06
N LEU A 55 -1.25 0.45 6.98
CA LEU A 55 -2.10 0.44 5.78
C LEU A 55 -2.79 1.80 5.54
N LYS A 56 -3.22 2.50 6.61
CA LYS A 56 -3.75 3.87 6.49
C LYS A 56 -2.68 4.84 6.02
N TRP A 57 -1.49 4.77 6.61
CA TRP A 57 -0.36 5.61 6.21
C TRP A 57 0.08 5.37 4.77
N ALA A 58 0.13 4.12 4.31
CA ALA A 58 0.44 3.79 2.91
C ALA A 58 -0.56 4.43 1.94
N ARG A 59 -1.86 4.48 2.29
CA ARG A 59 -2.85 5.19 1.46
C ARG A 59 -2.64 6.70 1.47
N VAL A 60 -2.24 7.28 2.60
CA VAL A 60 -1.89 8.71 2.67
C VAL A 60 -0.71 9.01 1.73
N TRP A 61 0.31 8.15 1.71
CA TRP A 61 1.44 8.28 0.79
C TRP A 61 1.04 8.19 -0.69
N VAL A 62 0.16 7.25 -1.04
CA VAL A 62 -0.38 7.15 -2.40
C VAL A 62 -1.20 8.40 -2.76
N GLY A 63 -2.02 8.90 -1.84
CA GLY A 63 -2.77 10.15 -2.02
C GLY A 63 -1.85 11.35 -2.24
N LEU A 64 -0.77 11.45 -1.47
CA LEU A 64 0.25 12.48 -1.63
C LEU A 64 0.96 12.34 -3.00
N GLY A 65 1.23 11.12 -3.45
CA GLY A 65 1.76 10.84 -4.78
C GLY A 65 0.84 11.36 -5.90
N TYR A 66 -0.47 11.14 -5.79
CA TYR A 66 -1.45 11.70 -6.75
C TYR A 66 -1.46 13.23 -6.74
N LEU A 67 -1.38 13.84 -5.55
CA LEU A 67 -1.31 15.30 -5.43
C LEU A 67 -0.07 15.85 -6.15
N PHE A 68 1.10 15.24 -5.97
CA PHE A 68 2.32 15.64 -6.66
C PHE A 68 2.25 15.40 -8.17
N ALA A 69 1.64 14.29 -8.62
CA ALA A 69 1.44 14.03 -10.04
C ALA A 69 0.52 15.09 -10.68
N ALA A 70 -0.58 15.44 -10.01
CA ALA A 70 -1.49 16.48 -10.47
C ALA A 70 -0.81 17.86 -10.52
N LEU A 71 -0.03 18.20 -9.48
CA LEU A 71 0.76 19.43 -9.46
C LEU A 71 1.80 19.44 -10.59
N GLY A 72 2.45 18.31 -10.85
CA GLY A 72 3.39 18.14 -11.96
C GLY A 72 2.74 18.38 -13.32
N PHE A 73 1.54 17.84 -13.55
CA PHE A 73 0.75 18.14 -14.75
C PHE A 73 0.45 19.63 -14.88
N VAL A 74 -0.06 20.27 -13.82
CA VAL A 74 -0.36 21.72 -13.84
C VAL A 74 0.89 22.54 -14.15
N LEU A 75 2.01 22.26 -13.47
CA LEU A 75 3.27 22.97 -13.68
C LEU A 75 3.81 22.78 -15.10
N LEU A 76 3.66 21.58 -15.68
CA LEU A 76 4.08 21.29 -17.05
C LEU A 76 3.30 22.14 -18.07
N PHE A 77 1.99 22.35 -17.86
CA PHE A 77 1.18 23.19 -18.74
C PHE A 77 1.41 24.69 -18.55
N VAL A 78 1.69 25.14 -17.32
CA VAL A 78 1.93 26.56 -17.03
C VAL A 78 3.35 26.99 -17.43
N TYR A 79 4.34 26.10 -17.31
CA TYR A 79 5.75 26.40 -17.55
C TYR A 79 6.44 25.32 -18.40
N PRO A 80 6.02 25.11 -19.66
CA PRO A 80 6.58 24.06 -20.52
C PRO A 80 8.09 24.25 -20.77
N ASP A 81 8.55 25.50 -20.88
CA ASP A 81 9.97 25.83 -21.11
C ASP A 81 10.91 25.37 -19.97
N ARG A 82 10.36 25.13 -18.77
CA ARG A 82 11.12 24.67 -17.61
C ARG A 82 11.17 23.15 -17.49
N ALA A 83 10.53 22.42 -18.41
CA ALA A 83 10.63 20.98 -18.44
C ALA A 83 12.07 20.55 -18.78
N SER A 84 12.66 19.76 -17.90
CA SER A 84 13.93 19.07 -18.15
C SER A 84 13.76 17.59 -17.84
N ALA A 85 14.27 16.75 -18.73
CA ALA A 85 14.32 15.32 -18.55
C ALA A 85 15.75 14.85 -18.87
N HIS A 86 16.35 14.11 -17.96
CA HIS A 86 17.61 13.42 -18.24
C HIS A 86 17.28 12.03 -18.74
N PHE A 87 17.56 11.77 -20.03
CA PHE A 87 17.44 10.45 -20.60
C PHE A 87 18.85 9.90 -20.81
N PHE A 88 19.27 9.00 -19.93
CA PHE A 88 20.66 8.59 -19.80
C PHE A 88 21.57 9.81 -19.54
N ASP A 89 22.53 10.09 -20.41
CA ASP A 89 23.46 11.21 -20.28
C ASP A 89 23.10 12.43 -21.14
N SER A 90 21.99 12.36 -21.88
CA SER A 90 21.54 13.46 -22.73
C SER A 90 20.45 14.27 -22.03
N PRO A 91 20.73 15.52 -21.59
CA PRO A 91 19.69 16.40 -21.09
C PRO A 91 18.79 16.82 -22.26
N VAL A 92 17.51 16.48 -22.18
CA VAL A 92 16.47 17.03 -23.07
C VAL A 92 15.78 18.15 -22.31
N THR A 93 15.77 19.36 -22.87
CA THR A 93 15.21 20.56 -22.23
C THR A 93 14.19 21.25 -23.13
N GLY A 94 13.31 22.04 -22.52
CA GLY A 94 12.28 22.83 -23.21
C GLY A 94 11.19 21.95 -23.83
N ASP A 95 10.62 22.42 -24.93
CA ASP A 95 9.45 21.79 -25.58
C ASP A 95 9.66 20.31 -25.96
N GLN A 96 10.90 19.93 -26.29
CA GLN A 96 11.22 18.55 -26.63
C GLN A 96 11.15 17.60 -25.42
N ALA A 97 11.31 18.12 -24.19
CA ALA A 97 11.24 17.33 -22.96
C ALA A 97 9.79 17.03 -22.54
N VAL A 98 8.84 17.89 -22.92
CA VAL A 98 7.42 17.80 -22.54
C VAL A 98 6.81 16.41 -22.79
N PRO A 99 6.90 15.80 -23.99
CA PRO A 99 6.31 14.47 -24.22
C PRO A 99 6.90 13.39 -23.30
N TYR A 100 8.20 13.45 -23.00
CA TYR A 100 8.85 12.50 -22.09
C TYR A 100 8.35 12.67 -20.65
N VAL A 101 8.22 13.92 -20.18
CA VAL A 101 7.66 14.21 -18.85
C VAL A 101 6.21 13.74 -18.75
N ILE A 102 5.40 13.93 -19.80
CA ILE A 102 4.02 13.40 -19.85
C ILE A 102 4.01 11.88 -19.72
N VAL A 103 4.81 11.16 -20.52
CA VAL A 103 4.88 9.70 -20.47
C VAL A 103 5.30 9.22 -19.07
N MET A 104 6.30 9.88 -18.46
CA MET A 104 6.76 9.55 -17.11
C MET A 104 5.69 9.82 -16.05
N LEU A 105 4.96 10.93 -16.14
CA LEU A 105 3.84 11.25 -15.24
C LEU A 105 2.70 10.25 -15.38
N VAL A 106 2.31 9.89 -16.61
CA VAL A 106 1.27 8.88 -16.86
C VAL A 106 1.69 7.53 -16.32
N PHE A 107 2.94 7.10 -16.58
CA PHE A 107 3.48 5.86 -16.03
C PHE A 107 3.47 5.87 -14.50
N PHE A 108 3.90 6.96 -13.88
CA PHE A 108 3.88 7.13 -12.44
C PHE A 108 2.46 7.04 -11.86
N VAL A 109 1.48 7.69 -12.49
CA VAL A 109 0.06 7.58 -12.11
C VAL A 109 -0.46 6.15 -12.22
N LEU A 110 -0.08 5.40 -13.26
CA LEU A 110 -0.45 3.99 -13.40
C LEU A 110 0.15 3.12 -12.29
N VAL A 111 1.39 3.37 -11.89
CA VAL A 111 2.02 2.69 -10.75
C VAL A 111 1.25 3.00 -9.46
N LEU A 112 0.93 4.27 -9.21
CA LEU A 112 0.13 4.68 -8.04
C LEU A 112 -1.26 4.04 -8.03
N ALA A 113 -1.93 3.98 -9.18
CA ALA A 113 -3.23 3.33 -9.33
C ALA A 113 -3.18 1.83 -9.06
N THR A 114 -2.11 1.17 -9.53
CA THR A 114 -1.87 -0.23 -9.24
C THR A 114 -1.68 -0.45 -7.74
N VAL A 115 -0.85 0.37 -7.08
CA VAL A 115 -0.62 0.28 -5.64
C VAL A 115 -1.90 0.57 -4.85
N ASP A 116 -2.68 1.60 -5.20
CA ASP A 116 -3.96 1.92 -4.53
C ASP A 116 -4.94 0.74 -4.65
N THR A 117 -5.08 0.17 -5.85
CA THR A 117 -5.96 -0.97 -6.11
C THR A 117 -5.56 -2.18 -5.26
N LEU A 118 -4.26 -2.47 -5.18
CA LEU A 118 -3.73 -3.55 -4.35
C LEU A 118 -3.96 -3.28 -2.86
N LEU A 119 -3.74 -2.05 -2.39
CA LEU A 119 -3.99 -1.63 -0.99
C LEU A 119 -5.47 -1.65 -0.62
N ARG A 120 -6.38 -1.45 -1.58
CA ARG A 120 -7.83 -1.47 -1.34
C ARG A 120 -8.47 -2.86 -1.38
N SER A 121 -7.76 -3.86 -1.92
CA SER A 121 -8.23 -5.24 -2.02
C SER A 121 -8.75 -5.79 -0.69
N SER A 122 -9.75 -6.67 -0.73
CA SER A 122 -10.28 -7.33 0.48
C SER A 122 -9.22 -8.20 1.16
N GLU A 123 -8.34 -8.83 0.38
CA GLU A 123 -7.22 -9.65 0.86
C GLU A 123 -6.25 -8.85 1.74
N SER A 124 -5.96 -7.59 1.38
CA SER A 124 -5.08 -6.74 2.18
C SER A 124 -5.69 -6.36 3.53
N ARG A 125 -7.00 -6.11 3.55
CA ARG A 125 -7.72 -5.82 4.78
C ARG A 125 -7.77 -7.04 5.69
N ALA A 126 -8.06 -8.22 5.14
CA ALA A 126 -8.12 -9.46 5.90
C ALA A 126 -6.75 -9.81 6.52
N TYR A 127 -5.66 -9.64 5.77
CA TYR A 127 -4.32 -9.86 6.28
C TYR A 127 -3.96 -8.91 7.43
N CYS A 128 -4.27 -7.62 7.29
CA CYS A 128 -3.99 -6.66 8.35
C CYS A 128 -4.89 -6.83 9.59
N GLN A 129 -6.10 -7.37 9.43
CA GLN A 129 -6.95 -7.72 10.57
C GLN A 129 -6.37 -8.89 11.36
N ALA A 130 -5.97 -9.96 10.67
CA ALA A 130 -5.35 -11.13 11.30
C ALA A 130 -4.05 -10.78 12.07
N GLY A 131 -3.25 -9.85 11.55
CA GLY A 131 -2.03 -9.37 12.23
C GLY A 131 -2.33 -8.60 13.53
N ASP A 132 -3.34 -7.73 13.51
CA ASP A 132 -3.72 -6.90 14.68
C ASP A 132 -4.27 -7.77 15.81
N ASP A 133 -5.10 -8.77 15.48
CA ASP A 133 -5.70 -9.69 16.44
C ASP A 133 -4.64 -10.59 17.12
N GLY A 134 -3.70 -11.16 16.35
CA GLY A 134 -2.63 -12.00 16.89
C GLY A 134 -1.62 -11.24 17.75
N THR A 135 -1.40 -9.95 17.48
CA THR A 135 -0.51 -9.12 18.33
C THR A 135 -1.16 -8.73 19.66
N ARG A 136 -2.50 -8.81 19.74
CA ARG A 136 -3.28 -8.49 20.94
C ARG A 136 -3.40 -9.67 21.88
N GLU A 137 -3.45 -10.89 21.34
CA GLU A 137 -3.51 -12.14 22.10
C GLU A 137 -2.23 -12.36 22.92
N ASP A 138 -1.06 -11.97 22.38
CA ASP A 138 0.24 -12.13 23.05
C ASP A 138 0.54 -11.06 24.13
N ARG A 139 -0.30 -10.01 24.24
CA ARG A 139 -0.23 -9.02 25.35
C ARG A 139 -1.17 -9.33 26.51
N GLY A 140 -2.01 -10.35 26.36
CA GLY A 140 -2.99 -10.75 27.37
C GLY A 140 -2.62 -12.09 27.98
N ASN A 141 -1.69 -12.11 28.93
CA ASN A 141 -1.71 -13.13 29.99
C ASN A 141 -2.82 -12.83 31.02
N GLU A 142 -3.93 -12.21 30.56
CA GLU A 142 -5.18 -12.22 31.28
C GLU A 142 -5.97 -13.43 30.79
N PRO A 143 -6.44 -14.31 31.70
CA PRO A 143 -7.25 -15.44 31.31
C PRO A 143 -8.47 -14.93 30.55
N VAL A 144 -8.55 -15.30 29.27
CA VAL A 144 -9.70 -15.02 28.41
C VAL A 144 -10.95 -15.45 29.17
N ALA A 145 -11.78 -14.47 29.55
CA ALA A 145 -13.01 -14.74 30.28
C ALA A 145 -13.82 -15.78 29.48
N PRO A 146 -14.26 -16.89 30.10
CA PRO A 146 -14.87 -18.02 29.42
C PRO A 146 -16.08 -17.66 28.55
N ASP A 147 -16.69 -16.51 28.79
CA ASP A 147 -17.83 -15.99 28.02
C ASP A 147 -17.45 -15.55 26.59
N ALA A 148 -16.22 -15.08 26.36
CA ALA A 148 -15.77 -14.69 25.02
C ALA A 148 -15.59 -15.92 24.10
N LEU A 149 -15.04 -17.01 24.64
CA LEU A 149 -14.95 -18.30 23.94
C LEU A 149 -16.34 -18.89 23.65
N ARG A 150 -17.29 -18.70 24.56
CA ARG A 150 -18.67 -19.16 24.41
C ARG A 150 -19.39 -18.44 23.26
N ASN A 151 -19.17 -17.13 23.12
CA ASN A 151 -19.77 -16.33 22.04
C ASN A 151 -19.13 -16.61 20.68
N ALA A 152 -17.82 -16.85 20.62
CA ALA A 152 -17.15 -17.24 19.37
C ALA A 152 -17.65 -18.60 18.87
N ALA A 153 -17.78 -19.60 19.76
CA ALA A 153 -18.31 -20.91 19.39
C ALA A 153 -19.76 -20.84 18.87
N ALA A 154 -20.60 -20.02 19.50
CA ALA A 154 -21.98 -19.79 19.06
C ALA A 154 -22.04 -19.13 17.66
N PHE A 155 -21.14 -18.19 17.37
CA PHE A 155 -21.07 -17.53 16.07
C PHE A 155 -20.67 -18.51 14.95
N TYR A 156 -19.66 -19.36 15.19
CA TYR A 156 -19.25 -20.37 14.21
C TYR A 156 -20.34 -21.43 13.98
N ALA A 157 -21.05 -21.85 15.02
CA ALA A 157 -22.15 -22.80 14.90
C ALA A 157 -23.31 -22.24 14.05
N LEU A 158 -23.65 -20.95 14.20
CA LEU A 158 -24.67 -20.29 13.39
C LEU A 158 -24.27 -20.21 11.91
N ARG A 159 -23.02 -19.86 11.64
CA ARG A 159 -22.51 -19.73 10.26
C ARG A 159 -22.43 -21.07 9.53
N ASP A 160 -22.05 -22.13 10.24
CA ASP A 160 -22.06 -23.49 9.69
C ASP A 160 -23.48 -23.98 9.38
N ALA A 161 -24.45 -23.64 10.22
CA ALA A 161 -25.85 -23.96 9.96
C ALA A 161 -26.39 -23.24 8.72
N GLU A 162 -25.97 -21.99 8.50
CA GLU A 162 -26.37 -21.20 7.34
C GLU A 162 -25.76 -21.74 6.03
N ASN A 163 -24.48 -22.14 6.06
CA ASN A 163 -23.82 -22.78 4.92
C ASN A 163 -24.49 -24.10 4.53
N ARG A 164 -24.84 -24.96 5.50
CA ARG A 164 -25.54 -26.22 5.23
C ARG A 164 -26.92 -26.01 4.59
N LYS A 165 -27.64 -24.94 4.96
CA LYS A 165 -28.91 -24.59 4.32
C LYS A 165 -28.70 -24.15 2.87
N ALA A 166 -27.65 -23.37 2.59
CA ALA A 166 -27.30 -22.96 1.23
C ALA A 166 -26.92 -24.16 0.35
N ASP A 167 -26.17 -25.13 0.89
CA ASP A 167 -25.79 -26.34 0.15
C ASP A 167 -26.98 -27.27 -0.12
N ALA A 168 -27.90 -27.40 0.85
CA ALA A 168 -29.14 -28.17 0.68
C ALA A 168 -30.07 -27.56 -0.39
N ALA A 169 -30.12 -26.23 -0.50
CA ALA A 169 -30.92 -25.56 -1.54
C ALA A 169 -30.35 -25.79 -2.96
N ARG A 170 -29.02 -25.90 -3.09
CA ARG A 170 -28.36 -26.18 -4.38
C ARG A 170 -28.57 -27.61 -4.85
N THR A 171 -28.58 -28.57 -3.91
CA THR A 171 -28.83 -29.98 -4.27
C THR A 171 -30.28 -30.25 -4.64
N SER A 172 -31.26 -29.50 -4.10
CA SER A 172 -32.66 -29.64 -4.52
C SER A 172 -32.93 -29.08 -5.93
N GLU A 173 -32.25 -28.01 -6.35
CA GLU A 173 -32.37 -27.50 -7.73
C GLU A 173 -31.74 -28.43 -8.77
N SER A 174 -30.65 -29.14 -8.43
CA SER A 174 -29.96 -30.04 -9.38
C SER A 174 -30.70 -31.35 -9.67
N GLY A 175 -31.69 -31.75 -8.86
CA GLY A 175 -32.40 -33.03 -9.01
C GLY A 175 -33.63 -33.00 -9.92
N ASN A 176 -33.97 -31.84 -10.49
CA ASN A 176 -35.21 -31.61 -11.25
C ASN A 176 -34.98 -31.45 -12.78
N HIS A 177 -33.82 -31.87 -13.27
CA HIS A 177 -33.42 -31.83 -14.69
C HIS A 177 -33.10 -33.23 -15.22
#